data_AF-A0A093JAI6-F1
#
_entry.id   AF-A0A093JAI6-F1
#
_cell.length_a   1.000
_cell.length_b   1.000
_cell.length_c   1.000
_cell.angle_alpha   90.00
_cell.angle_beta   90.00
_cell.angle_gamma   90.00
#
_symmetry.space_group_name_H-M   'P 1'
#
loop_
_entity.id
_entity.type
_entity.pdbx_description
1 polymer ?
#
loop_
_entity_poly.entity_id
_entity_poly.type
_entity_poly.pdbx_seq_one_letter_code
_entity_poly.pdbx_strand_id
1 'polypeptide(L)'
;MGETGKEEYKIQSFDSETQKLLKTALKGTPKQAGHKGCWVLTVLLLSADPSNVDLEKVANIIVDQSLKDCVFSKEAGRICYTIIQELRTRSLQAWICYVTFICNIFDYLRVNNMPMMALVNPVYDCLFRLAQPDSLRKEEEVDCLVLQLHRIGEQLEKMNSQRMDELFSLLRDGFLLQEGLSSLSQLLLLEIIEFRAADWKMTDAAQKYYYSEVTD
;
A
#
# COMPACT_ATOMS: atom_id res chain seq x y z
N MET A 1 21.32 -30.61 -4.66
CA MET A 1 20.77 -30.16 -5.96
C MET A 1 19.29 -30.50 -5.95
N GLY A 2 18.42 -29.49 -6.06
CA GLY A 2 16.97 -29.67 -5.97
C GLY A 2 16.28 -28.32 -5.81
N GLU A 3 16.15 -27.62 -6.93
CA GLU A 3 15.08 -26.66 -7.29
C GLU A 3 14.79 -25.49 -6.32
N THR A 4 15.49 -24.37 -6.53
CA THR A 4 14.91 -23.05 -6.25
C THR A 4 13.85 -22.79 -7.32
N GLY A 5 12.58 -22.90 -6.94
CA GLY A 5 11.45 -22.51 -7.77
C GLY A 5 11.71 -21.13 -8.37
N LYS A 6 11.59 -21.04 -9.70
CA LYS A 6 11.59 -19.75 -10.39
C LYS A 6 10.38 -18.97 -9.88
N GLU A 7 10.58 -18.03 -8.98
CA GLU A 7 9.59 -16.99 -8.71
C GLU A 7 9.39 -16.22 -10.02
N GLU A 8 8.26 -16.46 -10.66
CA GLU A 8 7.88 -15.78 -11.90
C GLU A 8 7.46 -14.35 -11.54
N TYR A 9 8.43 -13.44 -11.48
CA TYR A 9 8.16 -12.01 -11.28
C TYR A 9 7.23 -11.53 -12.41
N LYS A 10 6.02 -11.03 -12.05
CA LYS A 10 5.00 -10.50 -12.98
C LYS A 10 5.43 -9.16 -13.59
N ILE A 11 6.48 -9.16 -14.41
CA ILE A 11 7.04 -7.96 -15.06
C ILE A 11 6.55 -7.80 -16.52
N GLN A 12 5.50 -8.53 -16.93
CA GLN A 12 5.03 -8.55 -18.32
C GLN A 12 4.44 -7.21 -18.77
N SER A 13 4.07 -6.34 -17.83
CA SER A 13 3.54 -4.99 -18.10
C SER A 13 4.62 -4.00 -18.55
N PHE A 14 5.90 -4.31 -18.37
CA PHE A 14 7.00 -3.44 -18.77
C PHE A 14 7.50 -3.76 -20.18
N ASP A 15 8.09 -2.78 -20.85
CA ASP A 15 8.75 -2.99 -22.14
C ASP A 15 9.95 -3.95 -22.02
N SER A 16 10.40 -4.47 -23.16
CA SER A 16 11.43 -5.51 -23.20
C SER A 16 12.79 -5.07 -22.66
N GLU A 17 13.10 -3.77 -22.73
CA GLU A 17 14.36 -3.20 -22.25
C GLU A 17 14.33 -3.08 -20.71
N THR A 18 13.24 -2.54 -20.16
CA THR A 18 12.99 -2.45 -18.72
C THR A 18 12.93 -3.82 -18.07
N GLN A 19 12.30 -4.82 -18.70
CA GLN A 19 12.32 -6.20 -18.20
C GLN A 19 13.73 -6.77 -18.09
N LYS A 20 14.62 -6.44 -19.04
CA LYS A 20 16.01 -6.91 -19.05
C LYS A 20 16.84 -6.23 -17.96
N LEU A 21 16.61 -4.94 -17.72
CA LEU A 21 17.22 -4.18 -16.62
C LEU A 21 16.79 -4.74 -15.25
N LEU A 22 15.49 -4.94 -15.03
CA LEU A 22 14.95 -5.51 -13.78
C LEU A 22 15.51 -6.91 -13.50
N LYS A 23 15.54 -7.79 -14.51
CA LYS A 23 16.16 -9.13 -14.40
C LYS A 23 17.65 -9.09 -14.09
N THR A 24 18.35 -8.03 -14.51
CA THR A 24 19.79 -7.85 -14.24
C THR A 24 20.02 -7.30 -12.83
N ALA A 25 19.21 -6.33 -12.39
CA ALA A 25 19.26 -5.77 -11.05
C ALA A 25 18.93 -6.82 -9.97
N LEU A 26 17.92 -7.68 -10.22
CA LEU A 26 17.55 -8.78 -9.33
C LEU A 26 18.65 -9.86 -9.19
N LYS A 27 19.57 -9.95 -10.16
CA LYS A 27 20.73 -10.85 -10.11
C LYS A 27 21.97 -10.20 -9.47
N GLY A 28 21.96 -8.90 -9.26
CA GLY A 28 23.06 -8.15 -8.65
C GLY A 28 23.00 -8.19 -7.13
N THR A 29 24.11 -8.48 -6.46
CA THR A 29 24.19 -8.48 -4.99
C THR A 29 24.06 -7.05 -4.42
N PRO A 30 23.29 -6.85 -3.34
CA PRO A 30 22.98 -5.52 -2.83
C PRO A 30 24.18 -4.95 -2.05
N LYS A 31 24.81 -3.89 -2.57
CA LYS A 31 25.72 -3.05 -1.79
C LYS A 31 24.91 -2.00 -1.02
N GLN A 32 24.80 -2.20 0.30
CA GLN A 32 24.39 -1.23 1.33
C GLN A 32 23.28 -0.22 0.93
N ALA A 33 22.02 -0.65 0.95
CA ALA A 33 20.88 0.25 0.97
C ALA A 33 20.53 0.64 2.42
N GLY A 34 21.35 1.50 3.04
CA GLY A 34 21.05 2.05 4.37
C GLY A 34 20.05 3.19 4.26
N HIS A 35 18.91 3.12 4.98
CA HIS A 35 17.92 4.14 5.41
C HIS A 35 17.44 5.26 4.44
N LYS A 36 18.09 5.47 3.29
CA LYS A 36 17.87 6.52 2.30
C LYS A 36 17.05 6.01 1.10
N GLY A 37 17.00 4.69 0.90
CA GLY A 37 16.28 4.06 -0.23
C GLY A 37 14.75 4.07 -0.11
N CYS A 38 14.21 4.27 1.10
CA CYS A 38 12.76 4.26 1.34
C CYS A 38 12.05 5.47 0.66
N TRP A 39 12.73 6.61 0.60
CA TRP A 39 12.21 7.83 -0.04
C TRP A 39 12.22 7.71 -1.56
N VAL A 40 13.23 7.04 -2.13
CA VAL A 40 13.37 6.81 -3.58
C VAL A 40 12.21 5.96 -4.10
N LEU A 41 11.71 4.98 -3.35
CA LEU A 41 10.59 4.14 -3.77
C LEU A 41 9.23 4.87 -3.79
N THR A 42 8.97 5.73 -2.80
CA THR A 42 7.77 6.57 -2.76
C THR A 42 7.75 7.52 -3.96
N VAL A 43 8.94 7.97 -4.33
CA VAL A 43 9.17 8.94 -5.39
C VAL A 43 9.22 8.29 -6.78
N LEU A 44 9.64 7.02 -6.90
CA LEU A 44 9.68 6.27 -8.17
C LEU A 44 8.29 6.02 -8.79
N LEU A 45 7.24 6.04 -7.98
CA LEU A 45 5.87 5.81 -8.44
C LEU A 45 5.14 7.07 -8.88
N LEU A 46 5.69 8.24 -8.59
CA LEU A 46 5.18 9.48 -9.16
C LEU A 46 5.26 9.51 -10.68
N SER A 47 6.15 8.70 -11.25
CA SER A 47 6.37 8.53 -12.68
C SER A 47 5.22 7.85 -13.44
N ALA A 48 4.14 7.41 -12.75
CA ALA A 48 3.05 6.68 -13.38
C ALA A 48 1.96 7.54 -14.04
N ASP A 49 2.07 8.88 -14.02
CA ASP A 49 1.10 9.79 -14.64
C ASP A 49 1.73 10.61 -15.80
N PRO A 50 1.25 10.49 -17.06
CA PRO A 50 1.83 11.14 -18.24
C PRO A 50 1.39 12.62 -18.44
N SER A 51 0.93 13.33 -17.41
CA SER A 51 0.29 14.64 -17.55
C SER A 51 1.24 15.84 -17.31
N ASN A 52 1.77 16.42 -18.40
CA ASN A 52 2.40 17.76 -18.61
C ASN A 52 3.49 18.27 -17.64
N VAL A 53 3.75 17.57 -16.54
CA VAL A 53 4.91 17.77 -15.66
C VAL A 53 5.60 16.42 -15.59
N ASP A 54 6.88 16.39 -15.92
CA ASP A 54 7.70 15.19 -15.83
C ASP A 54 7.93 14.85 -14.35
N LEU A 55 6.97 14.11 -13.79
CA LEU A 55 6.96 13.73 -12.39
C LEU A 55 8.16 12.87 -12.03
N GLU A 56 8.75 12.15 -12.99
CA GLU A 56 10.02 11.44 -12.83
C GLU A 56 11.20 12.42 -12.65
N LYS A 57 11.23 13.53 -13.39
CA LYS A 57 12.21 14.60 -13.13
C LYS A 57 11.99 15.27 -11.79
N VAL A 58 10.74 15.58 -11.41
CA VAL A 58 10.42 16.18 -10.11
C VAL A 58 10.85 15.26 -8.98
N ALA A 59 10.54 13.98 -9.11
CA ALA A 59 10.97 12.89 -8.25
C ALA A 59 12.48 12.87 -8.06
N ASN A 60 13.23 12.79 -9.16
CA ASN A 60 14.68 12.79 -9.14
C ASN A 60 15.23 14.06 -8.48
N ILE A 61 14.70 15.24 -8.79
CA ILE A 61 15.14 16.52 -8.20
C ILE A 61 14.89 16.54 -6.68
N ILE A 62 13.72 16.11 -6.21
CA ILE A 62 13.38 16.09 -4.77
C ILE A 62 14.34 15.16 -4.04
N VAL A 63 14.59 13.96 -4.57
CA VAL A 63 15.54 13.00 -3.98
C VAL A 63 16.95 13.59 -3.97
N ASP A 64 17.43 14.08 -5.10
CA ASP A 64 18.80 14.58 -5.22
C ASP A 64 19.06 15.81 -4.32
N GLN A 65 18.07 16.69 -4.20
CA GLN A 65 18.14 17.85 -3.32
C GLN A 65 18.02 17.46 -1.85
N SER A 66 17.17 16.48 -1.51
CA SER A 66 17.04 15.98 -0.13
C SER A 66 18.29 15.28 0.38
N LEU A 67 19.10 14.70 -0.52
CA LEU A 67 20.40 14.09 -0.19
C LEU A 67 21.50 15.14 0.07
N LYS A 68 21.36 16.34 -0.50
CA LYS A 68 22.34 17.43 -0.40
C LYS A 68 22.02 18.42 0.71
N ASP A 69 20.74 18.60 1.05
CA ASP A 69 20.27 19.59 2.02
C ASP A 69 19.45 18.93 3.15
N CYS A 70 19.98 19.00 4.37
CA CYS A 70 19.39 18.40 5.57
C CYS A 70 18.18 19.19 6.13
N VAL A 71 17.98 20.43 5.71
CA VAL A 71 16.79 21.23 6.02
C VAL A 71 15.70 20.87 5.03
N PHE A 72 16.05 20.83 3.73
CA PHE A 72 15.11 20.43 2.69
C PHE A 72 14.62 19.00 2.85
N SER A 73 15.44 18.08 3.36
CA SER A 73 15.02 16.69 3.61
C SER A 73 13.83 16.58 4.57
N LYS A 74 13.65 17.54 5.49
CA LYS A 74 12.49 17.60 6.39
C LYS A 74 11.24 18.09 5.68
N GLU A 75 11.38 18.99 4.71
CA GLU A 75 10.26 19.54 3.93
C GLU A 75 9.87 18.62 2.75
N ALA A 76 10.82 17.84 2.22
CA ALA A 76 10.60 16.86 1.18
C ALA A 76 9.50 15.86 1.55
N GLY A 77 9.41 15.47 2.83
CA GLY A 77 8.32 14.63 3.33
C GLY A 77 6.93 15.27 3.14
N ARG A 78 6.79 16.58 3.40
CA ARG A 78 5.54 17.32 3.19
C ARG A 78 5.21 17.51 1.72
N ILE A 79 6.23 17.75 0.89
CA ILE A 79 6.08 17.84 -0.56
C ILE A 79 5.59 16.49 -1.11
N CYS A 80 6.22 15.39 -0.72
CA CYS A 80 5.78 14.04 -1.10
C CYS A 80 4.34 13.75 -0.63
N TYR A 81 3.99 14.10 0.61
CA TYR A 81 2.62 13.93 1.11
C TYR A 81 1.60 14.71 0.28
N THR A 82 1.90 15.98 -0.05
CA THR A 82 1.03 16.84 -0.86
C THR A 82 0.85 16.26 -2.26
N ILE A 83 1.94 15.79 -2.84
CA ILE A 83 1.94 15.16 -4.16
C ILE A 83 1.11 13.86 -4.15
N ILE A 84 1.18 13.05 -3.09
CA ILE A 84 0.34 11.85 -2.95
C ILE A 84 -1.14 12.20 -2.85
N GLN A 85 -1.50 13.26 -2.11
CA GLN A 85 -2.90 13.73 -2.06
C GLN A 85 -3.38 14.19 -3.45
N GLU A 86 -2.52 14.86 -4.20
CA GLU A 86 -2.80 15.30 -5.57
C GLU A 86 -2.90 14.12 -6.56
N LEU A 87 -2.17 13.03 -6.33
CA LEU A 87 -2.33 11.80 -7.12
C LEU A 87 -3.77 11.25 -7.00
N ARG A 88 -4.32 11.26 -5.78
CA ARG A 88 -5.69 10.80 -5.51
C ARG A 88 -6.75 11.69 -6.17
N THR A 89 -6.53 13.00 -6.24
CA THR A 89 -7.47 13.92 -6.92
C THR A 89 -7.44 13.76 -8.43
N ARG A 90 -6.28 13.38 -9.00
CA ARG A 90 -6.10 13.21 -10.45
C ARG A 90 -6.55 11.86 -10.98
N SER A 91 -6.15 10.78 -10.30
CA SER A 91 -6.42 9.42 -10.75
C SER A 91 -6.59 8.47 -9.58
N LEU A 92 -7.83 7.99 -9.42
CA LEU A 92 -8.19 7.01 -8.41
C LEU A 92 -7.39 5.71 -8.57
N GLN A 93 -7.24 5.26 -9.82
CA GLN A 93 -6.47 4.06 -10.15
C GLN A 93 -4.99 4.21 -9.77
N ALA A 94 -4.38 5.35 -10.06
CA ALA A 94 -2.97 5.59 -9.73
C ALA A 94 -2.76 5.60 -8.21
N TRP A 95 -3.69 6.18 -7.46
CA TRP A 95 -3.71 6.14 -6.00
C TRP A 95 -3.82 4.70 -5.45
N ILE A 96 -4.76 3.90 -5.96
CA ILE A 96 -4.92 2.49 -5.56
C ILE A 96 -3.65 1.70 -5.86
N CYS A 97 -3.06 1.86 -7.05
CA CYS A 97 -1.80 1.21 -7.42
C CYS A 97 -0.65 1.61 -6.48
N TYR A 98 -0.58 2.88 -6.08
CA TYR A 98 0.40 3.35 -5.11
C TYR A 98 0.23 2.69 -3.75
N VAL A 99 -0.99 2.62 -3.22
CA VAL A 99 -1.25 1.98 -1.91
C VAL A 99 -0.93 0.48 -1.97
N THR A 100 -1.36 -0.22 -3.02
CA THR A 100 -1.04 -1.63 -3.21
C THR A 100 0.47 -1.85 -3.30
N PHE A 101 1.20 -0.96 -3.99
CA PHE A 101 2.65 -1.06 -4.07
C PHE A 101 3.33 -0.86 -2.71
N ILE A 102 3.00 0.20 -1.96
CA ILE A 102 3.68 0.44 -0.68
C ILE A 102 3.43 -0.72 0.31
N CYS A 103 2.22 -1.31 0.27
CA CYS A 103 1.88 -2.50 1.03
C CYS A 103 2.66 -3.74 0.56
N ASN A 104 2.82 -3.93 -0.75
CA ASN A 104 3.68 -4.98 -1.31
C ASN A 104 5.13 -4.84 -0.85
N ILE A 105 5.68 -3.64 -0.93
CA ILE A 105 7.07 -3.39 -0.52
C ILE A 105 7.23 -3.68 0.97
N PHE A 106 6.26 -3.29 1.80
CA PHE A 106 6.27 -3.64 3.22
C PHE A 106 6.27 -5.16 3.45
N ASP A 107 5.50 -5.92 2.69
CA ASP A 107 5.40 -7.39 2.82
C ASP A 107 6.69 -8.12 2.38
N TYR A 108 7.23 -7.73 1.22
CA TYR A 108 8.38 -8.39 0.59
C TYR A 108 9.74 -7.87 1.07
N LEU A 109 9.88 -6.57 1.35
CA LEU A 109 11.16 -5.98 1.72
C LEU A 109 11.45 -6.17 3.21
N ARG A 110 12.23 -7.21 3.52
CA ARG A 110 12.62 -7.56 4.88
C ARG A 110 14.11 -7.35 5.11
N VAL A 111 14.46 -6.77 6.24
CA VAL A 111 15.84 -6.65 6.73
C VAL A 111 15.99 -7.58 7.93
N ASN A 112 16.87 -8.58 7.83
CA ASN A 112 17.04 -9.61 8.87
C ASN A 112 15.72 -10.32 9.24
N ASN A 113 14.92 -10.70 8.25
CA ASN A 113 13.58 -11.30 8.39
C ASN A 113 12.52 -10.42 9.09
N MET A 114 12.85 -9.16 9.41
CA MET A 114 11.91 -8.18 9.97
C MET A 114 11.45 -7.20 8.89
N PRO A 115 10.17 -6.80 8.85
CA PRO A 115 9.71 -5.77 7.93
C PRO A 115 10.42 -4.43 8.24
N MET A 116 10.63 -3.62 7.20
CA MET A 116 11.33 -2.34 7.36
C MET A 116 10.47 -1.35 8.18
N MET A 117 10.91 -1.02 9.40
CA MET A 117 10.21 -0.09 10.31
C MET A 117 9.86 1.26 9.67
N ALA A 118 10.69 1.73 8.74
CA ALA A 118 10.47 2.99 8.04
C ALA A 118 9.19 3.02 7.19
N LEU A 119 8.66 1.85 6.80
CA LEU A 119 7.45 1.72 5.99
C LEU A 119 6.17 1.58 6.82
N VAL A 120 6.28 1.26 8.12
CA VAL A 120 5.11 1.05 8.99
C VAL A 120 4.22 2.29 9.00
N ASN A 121 4.79 3.48 9.24
CA ASN A 121 4.01 4.71 9.27
C ASN A 121 3.43 5.10 7.89
N PRO A 122 4.21 5.11 6.80
CA PRO A 122 3.66 5.36 5.46
C PRO A 122 2.50 4.42 5.07
N VAL A 123 2.60 3.12 5.42
CA VAL A 123 1.52 2.17 5.16
C VAL A 123 0.30 2.51 5.99
N TYR A 124 0.45 2.74 7.30
CA TYR A 124 -0.67 3.17 8.13
C TYR A 124 -1.31 4.46 7.60
N ASP A 125 -0.52 5.47 7.22
CA ASP A 125 -1.05 6.74 6.72
C ASP A 125 -1.90 6.54 5.44
N CYS A 126 -1.52 5.58 4.58
CA CYS A 126 -2.35 5.18 3.44
C CYS A 126 -3.66 4.50 3.87
N LEU A 127 -3.60 3.56 4.81
CA LEU A 127 -4.79 2.86 5.31
C LEU A 127 -5.75 3.81 6.04
N PHE A 128 -5.22 4.72 6.87
CA PHE A 128 -6.00 5.79 7.51
C PHE A 128 -6.64 6.72 6.49
N ARG A 129 -5.95 6.99 5.37
CA ARG A 129 -6.53 7.79 4.28
C ARG A 129 -7.68 7.07 3.59
N LEU A 130 -7.54 5.77 3.33
CA LEU A 130 -8.61 4.95 2.74
C LEU A 130 -9.80 4.75 3.70
N ALA A 131 -9.56 4.80 5.01
CA ALA A 131 -10.60 4.72 6.04
C ALA A 131 -11.34 6.04 6.29
N GLN A 132 -10.99 7.13 5.59
CA GLN A 132 -11.71 8.39 5.73
C GLN A 132 -13.12 8.31 5.12
N PRO A 133 -14.09 9.10 5.62
CA PRO A 133 -15.47 9.01 5.15
C PRO A 133 -15.65 9.24 3.65
N ASP A 134 -14.88 10.16 3.06
CA ASP A 134 -14.93 10.43 1.63
C ASP A 134 -14.39 9.26 0.79
N SER A 135 -13.46 8.49 1.35
CA SER A 135 -12.90 7.30 0.72
C SER A 135 -13.80 6.09 0.83
N LEU A 136 -14.46 5.90 1.98
CA LEU A 136 -15.38 4.78 2.19
C LEU A 136 -16.61 4.81 1.25
N ARG A 137 -16.89 5.95 0.61
CA ARG A 137 -17.92 6.07 -0.44
C ARG A 137 -17.48 5.50 -1.80
N LYS A 138 -16.18 5.33 -2.01
CA LYS A 138 -15.62 4.83 -3.26
C LYS A 138 -15.32 3.35 -3.08
N GLU A 139 -16.15 2.51 -3.69
CA GLU A 139 -16.05 1.06 -3.59
C GLU A 139 -14.65 0.52 -3.91
N GLU A 140 -13.99 1.08 -4.93
CA GLU A 140 -12.61 0.72 -5.32
C GLU A 140 -11.57 1.02 -4.23
N GLU A 141 -11.76 2.08 -3.43
CA GLU A 141 -10.87 2.40 -2.30
C GLU A 141 -11.11 1.46 -1.12
N VAL A 142 -12.37 1.07 -0.89
CA VAL A 142 -12.74 0.10 0.15
C VAL A 142 -12.19 -1.28 -0.19
N ASP A 143 -12.34 -1.72 -1.44
CA ASP A 143 -11.76 -2.99 -1.92
C ASP A 143 -10.24 -3.00 -1.75
N CYS A 144 -9.55 -1.92 -2.16
CA CYS A 144 -8.12 -1.78 -1.94
C CYS A 144 -7.73 -1.90 -0.46
N LEU A 145 -8.45 -1.20 0.42
CA LEU A 145 -8.22 -1.20 1.87
C LEU A 145 -8.34 -2.59 2.47
N VAL A 146 -9.46 -3.26 2.20
CA VAL A 146 -9.75 -4.60 2.71
C VAL A 146 -8.74 -5.61 2.17
N LEU A 147 -8.38 -5.53 0.88
CA LEU A 147 -7.34 -6.37 0.29
C LEU A 147 -5.99 -6.19 0.98
N GLN A 148 -5.58 -4.95 1.30
CA GLN A 148 -4.30 -4.74 1.98
C GLN A 148 -4.34 -5.26 3.43
N LEU A 149 -5.45 -5.06 4.14
CA LEU A 149 -5.62 -5.54 5.51
C LEU A 149 -5.58 -7.08 5.59
N HIS A 150 -6.17 -7.79 4.62
CA HIS A 150 -6.04 -9.24 4.53
C HIS A 150 -4.60 -9.72 4.40
N ARG A 151 -3.78 -8.98 3.65
CA ARG A 151 -2.41 -9.40 3.29
C ARG A 151 -1.39 -9.07 4.37
N ILE A 152 -1.44 -7.85 4.90
CA ILE A 152 -0.42 -7.33 5.81
C ILE A 152 -0.97 -6.87 7.16
N GLY A 153 -2.26 -6.98 7.41
CA GLY A 153 -2.90 -6.48 8.64
C GLY A 153 -2.37 -7.13 9.91
N GLU A 154 -2.29 -8.46 9.97
CA GLU A 154 -1.72 -9.17 11.14
C GLU A 154 -0.25 -8.75 11.39
N GLN A 155 0.51 -8.58 10.31
CA GLN A 155 1.91 -8.14 10.39
C GLN A 155 1.99 -6.71 10.94
N LEU A 156 1.16 -5.79 10.42
CA LEU A 156 1.10 -4.40 10.87
C LEU A 156 0.66 -4.25 12.33
N GLU A 157 -0.31 -5.05 12.76
CA GLU A 157 -0.81 -5.02 14.14
C GLU A 157 0.29 -5.44 15.13
N LYS A 158 1.09 -6.47 14.80
CA LYS A 158 2.25 -6.87 15.60
C LYS A 158 3.30 -5.74 15.72
N MET A 159 3.42 -4.88 14.71
CA MET A 159 4.34 -3.74 14.74
C MET A 159 3.79 -2.58 15.56
N ASN A 160 2.48 -2.32 15.50
CA ASN A 160 1.83 -1.24 16.24
C ASN A 160 0.33 -1.52 16.42
N SER A 161 -0.02 -2.18 17.53
CA SER A 161 -1.41 -2.55 17.81
C SER A 161 -2.31 -1.33 18.07
N GLN A 162 -1.77 -0.28 18.71
CA GLN A 162 -2.52 0.93 19.00
C GLN A 162 -3.04 1.60 17.71
N ARG A 163 -2.19 1.76 16.70
CA ARG A 163 -2.63 2.33 15.41
C ARG A 163 -3.64 1.43 14.70
N MET A 164 -3.54 0.12 14.85
CA MET A 164 -4.53 -0.81 14.30
C MET A 164 -5.89 -0.66 15.01
N ASP A 165 -5.90 -0.48 16.33
CA ASP A 165 -7.13 -0.20 17.09
C ASP A 165 -7.80 1.10 16.65
N GLU A 166 -7.01 2.17 16.49
CA GLU A 166 -7.48 3.46 15.98
C GLU A 166 -8.07 3.32 14.57
N LEU A 167 -7.38 2.60 13.68
CA LEU A 167 -7.86 2.34 12.32
C LEU A 167 -9.20 1.60 12.33
N PHE A 168 -9.31 0.52 13.09
CA PHE A 168 -10.56 -0.25 13.18
C PHE A 168 -11.67 0.48 13.95
N SER A 169 -11.34 1.46 14.80
CA SER A 169 -12.35 2.38 15.34
C SER A 169 -12.97 3.20 14.20
N LEU A 170 -12.15 3.76 13.31
CA LEU A 170 -12.65 4.52 12.15
C LEU A 170 -13.48 3.65 11.20
N LEU A 171 -13.10 2.39 10.98
CA LEU A 171 -13.89 1.48 10.14
C LEU A 171 -15.26 1.17 10.76
N ARG A 172 -15.33 0.97 12.07
CA ARG A 172 -16.60 0.77 12.78
C ARG A 172 -17.45 2.03 12.75
N ASP A 173 -16.86 3.19 12.98
CA ASP A 173 -17.56 4.47 12.90
C ASP A 173 -18.09 4.74 11.49
N GLY A 174 -17.26 4.48 10.47
CA GLY A 174 -17.66 4.54 9.06
C GLY A 174 -18.81 3.59 8.76
N PHE A 175 -18.73 2.33 9.19
CA PHE A 175 -19.80 1.35 8.97
C PHE A 175 -21.13 1.74 9.66
N LEU A 176 -21.06 2.25 10.90
CA LEU A 176 -22.25 2.54 11.71
C LEU A 176 -22.90 3.91 11.39
N LEU A 177 -22.08 4.93 11.11
CA LEU A 177 -22.52 6.32 11.06
C LEU A 177 -22.57 6.90 9.65
N GLN A 178 -21.89 6.29 8.67
CA GLN A 178 -21.78 6.86 7.35
C GLN A 178 -22.99 6.52 6.46
N GLU A 179 -23.65 7.56 5.96
CA GLU A 179 -24.66 7.42 4.92
C GLU A 179 -24.04 7.30 3.52
N GLY A 180 -24.64 6.45 2.68
CA GLY A 180 -24.27 6.30 1.27
C GLY A 180 -23.15 5.30 0.98
N LEU A 181 -22.89 4.34 1.86
CA LEU A 181 -22.04 3.18 1.56
C LEU A 181 -22.73 2.27 0.53
N SER A 182 -21.98 1.74 -0.45
CA SER A 182 -22.51 0.72 -1.35
C SER A 182 -22.73 -0.60 -0.61
N SER A 183 -23.63 -1.46 -1.10
CA SER A 183 -23.86 -2.78 -0.51
C SER A 183 -22.61 -3.63 -0.47
N LEU A 184 -21.76 -3.56 -1.51
CA LEU A 184 -20.47 -4.25 -1.53
C LEU A 184 -19.52 -3.65 -0.49
N SER A 185 -19.42 -2.32 -0.39
CA SER A 185 -18.58 -1.66 0.62
C SER A 185 -18.99 -2.04 2.05
N GLN A 186 -20.30 -2.12 2.33
CA GLN A 186 -20.83 -2.59 3.61
C GLN A 186 -20.42 -4.04 3.90
N LEU A 187 -20.56 -4.92 2.89
CA LEU A 187 -20.20 -6.33 3.03
C LEU A 187 -18.69 -6.50 3.31
N LEU A 188 -17.84 -5.81 2.54
CA LEU A 188 -16.38 -5.85 2.69
C LEU A 188 -15.92 -5.29 4.04
N LEU A 189 -16.54 -4.19 4.51
CA LEU A 189 -16.21 -3.61 5.82
C LEU A 189 -16.63 -4.52 6.98
N LEU A 190 -17.81 -5.15 6.89
CA LEU A 190 -18.26 -6.09 7.91
C LEU A 190 -17.34 -7.30 7.98
N GLU A 191 -17.00 -7.85 6.82
CA GLU A 191 -16.13 -9.02 6.70
C GLU A 191 -14.75 -8.75 7.31
N ILE A 192 -14.11 -7.60 7.02
CA ILE A 192 -12.77 -7.32 7.56
C ILE A 192 -12.81 -7.07 9.08
N ILE A 193 -13.91 -6.50 9.59
CA ILE A 193 -14.11 -6.29 11.03
C ILE A 193 -14.22 -7.64 11.74
N GLU A 194 -14.99 -8.59 11.18
CA GLU A 194 -15.09 -9.95 11.70
C GLU A 194 -13.77 -10.72 11.56
N PHE A 195 -13.06 -10.56 10.45
CA PHE A 195 -11.77 -11.19 10.20
C PHE A 195 -10.73 -10.80 11.25
N ARG A 196 -10.63 -9.50 11.58
CA ARG A 196 -9.75 -9.04 12.66
C ARG A 196 -10.23 -9.54 14.03
N ALA A 197 -11.54 -9.53 14.30
CA ALA A 197 -12.09 -10.03 15.56
C ALA A 197 -11.82 -11.53 15.77
N ALA A 198 -11.60 -12.27 14.69
CA ALA A 198 -11.18 -13.68 14.68
C ALA A 198 -9.65 -13.88 14.65
N ASP A 199 -8.86 -12.91 15.12
CA ASP A 199 -7.39 -12.94 15.11
C ASP A 199 -6.80 -13.11 13.69
N TRP A 200 -7.33 -12.36 12.71
CA TRP A 200 -6.93 -12.39 11.30
C TRP A 200 -7.08 -13.78 10.65
N LYS A 201 -8.18 -14.47 10.96
CA LYS A 201 -8.50 -15.79 10.40
C LYS A 201 -9.93 -15.82 9.87
N MET A 202 -10.11 -16.51 8.75
CA MET A 202 -11.45 -16.77 8.22
C MET A 202 -12.09 -17.91 9.00
N THR A 203 -13.27 -17.63 9.56
CA THR A 203 -14.09 -18.64 10.23
C THR A 203 -14.96 -19.37 9.20
N ASP A 204 -15.33 -20.63 9.49
CA ASP A 204 -16.18 -21.42 8.59
C ASP A 204 -17.56 -20.78 8.36
N ALA A 205 -18.07 -20.03 9.34
CA ALA A 205 -19.33 -19.30 9.24
C ALA A 205 -19.20 -18.09 8.30
N ALA A 206 -18.14 -17.28 8.48
CA ALA A 206 -17.84 -16.15 7.61
C ALA A 206 -17.57 -16.61 6.18
N GLN A 207 -16.79 -17.69 5.99
CA GLN A 207 -16.50 -18.24 4.68
C GLN A 207 -17.78 -18.61 3.91
N LYS A 208 -18.75 -19.20 4.59
CA LYS A 208 -20.05 -19.50 3.99
C LYS A 208 -20.84 -18.22 3.69
N TYR A 209 -20.93 -17.31 4.65
CA TYR A 209 -21.74 -16.10 4.50
C TYR A 209 -21.24 -15.17 3.37
N TYR A 210 -19.93 -14.96 3.26
CA TYR A 210 -19.35 -14.02 2.28
C TYR A 210 -18.96 -14.65 0.94
N TYR A 211 -18.65 -15.96 0.91
CA TYR A 211 -18.06 -16.61 -0.28
C TYR A 211 -18.79 -17.87 -0.75
N SER A 212 -19.76 -18.42 -0.01
CA SER A 212 -20.63 -19.44 -0.59
C SER A 212 -21.74 -18.76 -1.36
N GLU A 213 -21.73 -18.92 -2.69
CA GLU A 213 -22.85 -18.51 -3.53
C GLU A 213 -24.11 -19.19 -2.98
N VAL A 214 -25.06 -18.38 -2.49
CA VAL A 214 -26.46 -18.82 -2.50
C VAL A 214 -26.83 -18.88 -3.97
N THR A 215 -26.64 -20.05 -4.55
CA THR A 215 -27.28 -20.43 -5.81
C THR A 215 -28.76 -20.51 -5.50
N ASP A 216 -29.46 -19.40 -5.73
CA ASP A 216 -30.92 -19.43 -5.96
C ASP A 216 -31.23 -20.14 -7.29
#